data_AF-A0A9E6EY00-F1
#
_entry.id   AF-A0A9E6EY00-F1
#
_cell.length_a   1.000
_cell.length_b   1.000
_cell.length_c   1.000
_cell.angle_alpha   90.00
_cell.angle_beta   90.00
_cell.angle_gamma   90.00
#
_symmetry.space_group_name_H-M   'P 1'
#
loop_
_entity.id
_entity.type
_entity.pdbx_description
1 polymer ?
#
loop_
_entity_poly.entity_id
_entity_poly.type
_entity_poly.pdbx_seq_one_letter_code
_entity_poly.pdbx_strand_id
1 'polypeptide(L)'
;YFVESNAVNLMNVAFMINCDMIGRLDSSKKELTIYSIGSSPLWNKIISKTETGGIKIIKEKDVETGSDQYNFYLKNIPNIFFFTGLHDDYHKPTDDIWKVNFKGEAMIVKYIERFFHKINSSKKFPFSRANTIW
;
A
#
# COMPACT_ATOMS: atom_id res chain seq x y z
N TYR A 1 13.75 -11.64 -5.91
CA TYR A 1 14.45 -11.67 -7.22
C TYR A 1 14.49 -10.29 -7.88
N PHE A 2 13.35 -9.63 -8.15
CA PHE A 2 13.31 -8.37 -8.92
C PHE A 2 14.28 -7.28 -8.41
N VAL A 3 14.24 -6.95 -7.12
CA VAL A 3 15.11 -5.93 -6.50
C VAL A 3 16.60 -6.31 -6.42
N GLU A 4 16.93 -7.57 -6.70
CA GLU A 4 18.31 -8.07 -6.77
C GLU A 4 18.77 -8.27 -8.22
N SER A 5 17.88 -8.03 -9.20
CA SER A 5 18.15 -8.24 -10.62
C SER A 5 18.59 -6.95 -11.31
N ASN A 6 19.14 -7.09 -12.52
CA ASN A 6 19.48 -5.96 -13.38
C ASN A 6 18.31 -5.51 -14.29
N ALA A 7 17.09 -5.97 -14.03
CA ALA A 7 15.92 -5.64 -14.87
C ALA A 7 15.61 -4.13 -14.87
N VAL A 8 15.88 -3.45 -13.76
CA VAL A 8 15.71 -2.00 -13.60
C VAL A 8 16.85 -1.46 -12.75
N ASN A 9 17.39 -0.29 -13.12
CA ASN A 9 18.27 0.46 -12.24
C ASN A 9 17.45 1.04 -11.07
N LEU A 10 17.60 0.45 -9.88
CA LEU A 10 16.88 0.86 -8.68
C LEU A 10 17.10 2.32 -8.28
N MET A 11 18.19 2.97 -8.72
CA MET A 11 18.40 4.41 -8.50
C MET A 11 17.34 5.29 -9.20
N ASN A 12 16.65 4.75 -10.22
CA ASN A 12 15.58 5.44 -10.94
C ASN A 12 14.19 5.17 -10.34
N VAL A 13 14.08 4.28 -9.34
CA VAL A 13 12.81 3.98 -8.69
C VAL A 13 12.57 5.01 -7.60
N ALA A 14 11.56 5.86 -7.79
CA ALA A 14 11.23 6.90 -6.83
C ALA A 14 10.59 6.33 -5.54
N PHE A 15 9.67 5.39 -5.70
CA PHE A 15 8.95 4.72 -4.62
C PHE A 15 8.25 3.47 -5.16
N MET A 16 7.70 2.64 -4.26
CA MET A 16 6.90 1.47 -4.58
C MET A 16 5.51 1.56 -3.92
N ILE A 17 4.46 1.27 -4.69
CA ILE A 17 3.09 1.15 -4.17
C ILE A 17 2.76 -0.35 -4.19
N ASN A 18 2.46 -0.92 -3.03
CA ASN A 18 2.01 -2.30 -2.90
C ASN A 18 0.51 -2.35 -2.66
N CYS A 19 -0.16 -3.24 -3.38
CA CYS A 19 -1.57 -3.53 -3.24
C CYS A 19 -1.70 -5.03 -3.05
N ASP A 20 -2.03 -5.46 -1.84
CA ASP A 20 -2.21 -6.88 -1.51
C ASP A 20 -3.50 -7.04 -0.71
N MET A 21 -4.27 -8.08 -1.04
CA MET A 21 -5.58 -8.34 -0.45
C MET A 21 -6.47 -7.07 -0.35
N ILE A 22 -6.73 -6.43 -1.49
CA ILE A 22 -7.61 -5.23 -1.58
C ILE A 22 -9.06 -5.55 -1.98
N GLY A 23 -9.37 -6.82 -2.26
CA GLY A 23 -10.68 -7.27 -2.73
C GLY A 23 -11.72 -7.50 -1.63
N ARG A 24 -11.33 -7.42 -0.35
CA ARG A 24 -12.15 -7.86 0.80
C ARG A 24 -12.55 -6.72 1.72
N LEU A 25 -12.76 -5.53 1.15
CA LEU A 25 -13.22 -4.37 1.92
C LEU A 25 -14.54 -4.69 2.66
N ASP A 26 -14.49 -4.62 3.99
CA ASP A 26 -15.66 -4.84 4.84
C ASP A 26 -16.75 -3.81 4.51
N SER A 27 -17.98 -4.27 4.27
CA SER A 27 -19.09 -3.41 3.82
C SER A 27 -19.59 -2.45 4.89
N SER A 28 -19.38 -2.77 6.17
CA SER A 28 -19.85 -2.00 7.32
C SER A 28 -18.78 -1.02 7.79
N LYS A 29 -17.58 -1.50 8.08
CA LYS A 29 -16.45 -0.71 8.59
C LYS A 29 -15.77 0.10 7.50
N LYS A 30 -15.69 -0.45 6.27
CA LYS A 30 -15.01 0.13 5.11
C LYS A 30 -13.59 0.62 5.44
N GLU A 31 -12.86 -0.20 6.20
CA GLU A 31 -11.50 0.11 6.66
C GLU A 31 -10.47 -0.32 5.62
N LEU A 32 -9.58 0.60 5.27
CA LEU A 32 -8.39 0.34 4.47
C LEU A 32 -7.18 0.73 5.32
N THR A 33 -6.33 -0.25 5.61
CA THR A 33 -5.08 -0.01 6.32
C THR A 33 -3.99 0.37 5.32
N ILE A 34 -3.26 1.43 5.66
CA ILE A 34 -2.10 1.90 4.91
C ILE A 34 -0.87 1.75 5.80
N TYR A 35 -0.05 0.75 5.49
CA TYR A 35 1.24 0.51 6.13
C TYR A 35 2.38 1.31 5.50
N SER A 36 3.54 1.25 6.15
CA SER A 36 4.79 1.85 5.69
C SER A 36 4.73 3.37 5.55
N ILE A 37 3.81 4.05 6.25
CA ILE A 37 3.73 5.52 6.24
C ILE A 37 5.04 6.14 6.76
N GLY A 38 5.75 5.44 7.65
CA GLY A 38 7.06 5.87 8.14
C GLY A 38 8.20 5.76 7.13
N SER A 39 8.02 5.08 5.99
CA SER A 39 9.06 4.91 4.98
C SER A 39 9.39 6.22 4.22
N SER A 40 8.55 7.25 4.38
CA SER A 40 8.79 8.60 3.87
C SER A 40 8.04 9.65 4.68
N PRO A 41 8.64 10.84 4.91
CA PRO A 41 7.94 11.95 5.55
C PRO A 41 6.79 12.52 4.69
N LEU A 42 6.70 12.16 3.40
CA LEU A 42 5.67 12.69 2.51
C LEU A 42 4.34 11.94 2.60
N TRP A 43 4.31 10.67 3.02
CA TRP A 43 3.10 9.84 2.93
C TRP A 43 1.92 10.40 3.69
N ASN A 44 2.13 10.82 4.94
CA ASN A 44 1.06 11.41 5.75
C ASN A 44 0.42 12.64 5.11
N LYS A 45 1.22 13.49 4.47
CA LYS A 45 0.76 14.70 3.78
C LYS A 45 -0.02 14.37 2.50
N ILE A 46 0.36 13.30 1.80
CA ILE A 46 -0.33 12.86 0.58
C ILE A 46 -1.66 12.20 0.95
N ILE A 47 -1.66 11.32 1.95
CA ILE A 47 -2.87 10.70 2.49
C ILE A 47 -3.87 11.77 2.96
N SER A 48 -3.42 12.79 3.71
CA SER A 48 -4.33 13.84 4.23
C SER A 48 -4.93 14.73 3.15
N LYS A 49 -4.31 14.83 1.97
CA LYS A 49 -4.81 15.59 0.82
C LYS A 49 -5.66 14.76 -0.13
N THR A 50 -5.78 13.47 0.12
CA THR A 50 -6.48 12.54 -0.77
C THR A 50 -7.89 12.30 -0.25
N GLU A 51 -8.89 12.60 -1.06
CA GLU A 51 -10.29 12.32 -0.75
C GLU A 51 -10.51 10.81 -0.63
N THR A 52 -11.10 10.36 0.49
CA THR A 52 -11.25 8.93 0.78
C THR A 52 -12.40 8.27 0.04
N GLY A 53 -13.38 9.04 -0.44
CA GLY A 53 -14.58 8.50 -1.09
C GLY A 53 -15.43 7.61 -0.17
N GLY A 54 -15.41 7.86 1.14
CA GLY A 54 -16.18 7.10 2.13
C GLY A 54 -15.46 5.87 2.69
N ILE A 55 -14.19 5.66 2.35
CA ILE A 55 -13.31 4.68 3.01
C ILE A 55 -12.77 5.28 4.31
N LYS A 56 -12.73 4.48 5.37
CA LYS A 56 -12.05 4.80 6.63
C LYS A 56 -10.58 4.38 6.51
N ILE A 57 -9.68 5.35 6.54
CA ILE A 57 -8.24 5.09 6.43
C ILE A 57 -7.64 4.83 7.82
N ILE A 58 -7.07 3.63 8.00
CA ILE A 58 -6.25 3.27 9.16
C ILE A 58 -4.78 3.50 8.76
N LYS A 59 -4.03 4.23 9.58
CA LYS A 59 -2.67 4.67 9.25
C LYS A 59 -1.66 3.96 10.14
N GLU A 60 -0.79 3.16 9.52
CA GLU A 60 0.27 2.45 10.20
C GLU A 60 1.64 2.99 9.78
N LYS A 61 2.43 3.42 10.78
CA LYS A 61 3.76 3.99 10.55
C LYS A 61 4.76 2.90 10.19
N ASP A 62 4.60 1.73 10.78
CA ASP A 62 5.56 0.63 10.68
C ASP A 62 5.45 -0.08 9.33
N VAL A 63 6.55 -0.72 8.94
CA VAL A 63 6.67 -1.47 7.70
C VAL A 63 6.33 -2.92 7.97
N GLU A 64 5.24 -3.38 7.38
CA GLU A 64 4.86 -4.80 7.36
C GLU A 64 5.88 -5.59 6.49
N THR A 65 6.25 -6.79 6.91
CA THR A 65 7.35 -7.58 6.33
C THR A 65 6.93 -8.77 5.47
N GLY A 66 5.66 -9.16 5.50
CA GLY A 66 5.04 -10.29 4.84
C GLY A 66 4.58 -10.07 3.39
N SER A 67 4.80 -8.89 2.80
CA SER A 67 4.49 -8.62 1.39
C SER A 67 5.63 -7.87 0.65
N ASP A 68 5.49 -7.68 -0.66
CA ASP A 68 6.57 -7.31 -1.58
C ASP A 68 7.20 -5.94 -1.32
N GLN A 69 6.47 -5.02 -0.69
CA GLN A 69 6.99 -3.69 -0.33
C GLN A 69 8.27 -3.77 0.51
N TYR A 70 8.41 -4.82 1.33
CA TYR A 70 9.53 -4.95 2.25
C TYR A 70 10.86 -5.12 1.52
N ASN A 71 10.85 -5.80 0.37
CA ASN A 71 12.04 -5.95 -0.47
C ASN A 71 12.54 -4.59 -1.01
N PHE A 72 11.64 -3.66 -1.30
CA PHE A 72 12.00 -2.29 -1.69
C PHE A 72 12.47 -1.46 -0.49
N TYR A 73 11.84 -1.65 0.67
CA TYR A 73 12.25 -1.02 1.93
C TYR A 73 13.72 -1.34 2.26
N LEU A 74 14.13 -2.60 2.11
CA LEU A 74 15.51 -3.04 2.32
C LEU A 74 16.53 -2.38 1.38
N LYS A 75 16.08 -1.87 0.23
CA LYS A 75 16.90 -1.10 -0.72
C LYS A 75 16.85 0.41 -0.47
N ASN A 76 16.32 0.85 0.67
CA ASN A 76 16.08 2.25 1.02
C ASN A 76 15.17 2.98 0.01
N ILE A 77 14.24 2.24 -0.61
CA ILE A 77 13.24 2.81 -1.51
C ILE A 77 11.96 3.06 -0.69
N PRO A 78 11.42 4.29 -0.71
CA PRO A 78 10.14 4.59 -0.08
C PRO A 78 9.04 3.67 -0.59
N ASN A 79 8.19 3.17 0.29
CA ASN A 79 7.09 2.31 -0.10
C ASN A 79 5.82 2.60 0.70
N ILE A 80 4.68 2.23 0.14
CA ILE A 80 3.40 2.35 0.81
C ILE A 80 2.57 1.11 0.48
N PHE A 81 1.87 0.56 1.46
CA PHE A 81 1.17 -0.72 1.32
C PHE A 81 -0.30 -0.59 1.71
N PHE A 82 -1.20 -0.92 0.78
CA PHE A 82 -2.65 -0.90 0.94
C PHE A 82 -3.18 -2.31 1.20
N PHE A 83 -3.93 -2.47 2.31
CA PHE A 83 -4.38 -3.77 2.81
C PHE A 83 -5.78 -3.69 3.43
N THR A 84 -6.68 -4.64 3.12
CA THR A 84 -8.03 -4.68 3.72
C THR A 84 -8.15 -5.58 4.96
N GLY A 85 -7.07 -6.22 5.38
CA GLY A 85 -7.07 -7.14 6.51
C GLY A 85 -7.05 -8.60 6.06
N LEU A 86 -6.74 -9.47 7.01
CA LEU A 86 -6.90 -10.91 6.84
C LEU A 86 -8.39 -11.28 6.90
N HIS A 87 -8.71 -12.43 6.31
CA HIS A 87 -10.03 -13.02 6.31
C HIS A 87 -9.95 -14.53 6.47
N ASP A 88 -11.08 -15.16 6.81
CA ASP A 88 -11.14 -16.59 7.14
C ASP A 88 -10.67 -17.52 6.01
N ASP A 89 -10.68 -17.03 4.77
CA ASP A 89 -10.23 -17.77 3.58
C ASP A 89 -8.76 -17.59 3.23
N TYR A 90 -8.01 -16.75 3.93
CA TYR A 90 -6.61 -16.48 3.60
C TYR A 90 -5.77 -17.77 3.62
N HIS A 91 -4.95 -17.98 2.58
CA HIS A 91 -4.15 -19.19 2.36
C HIS A 91 -4.97 -20.49 2.29
N LYS A 92 -6.23 -20.43 1.88
CA LYS A 92 -7.10 -21.61 1.71
C LYS A 92 -7.58 -21.74 0.28
N PRO A 93 -7.87 -22.97 -0.20
CA PRO A 93 -8.49 -23.19 -1.50
C PRO A 93 -9.86 -22.53 -1.67
N THR A 94 -10.46 -22.05 -0.58
CA THR A 94 -11.74 -21.36 -0.55
C THR A 94 -11.62 -19.85 -0.82
N ASP A 95 -10.42 -19.32 -1.05
CA ASP A 95 -10.21 -17.93 -1.45
C ASP A 95 -10.58 -17.71 -2.92
N ASP A 96 -11.88 -17.62 -3.16
CA ASP A 96 -12.45 -17.63 -4.50
C ASP A 96 -13.13 -16.31 -4.89
N ILE A 97 -13.24 -16.12 -6.20
CA ILE A 97 -13.74 -14.91 -6.85
C ILE A 97 -15.11 -14.42 -6.35
N TRP A 98 -16.04 -15.33 -6.02
CA TRP A 98 -17.40 -14.95 -5.59
C TRP A 98 -17.42 -14.26 -4.22
N LYS A 99 -16.31 -14.27 -3.48
CA LYS A 99 -16.19 -13.62 -2.19
C LYS A 99 -15.51 -12.25 -2.28
N VAL A 100 -15.07 -11.85 -3.48
CA VAL A 100 -14.53 -10.52 -3.74
C VAL A 100 -15.65 -9.49 -3.69
N ASN A 101 -15.45 -8.42 -2.93
CA ASN A 101 -16.30 -7.25 -2.93
C ASN A 101 -15.85 -6.27 -4.03
N PHE A 102 -16.24 -6.53 -5.27
CA PHE A 102 -15.84 -5.71 -6.43
C PHE A 102 -16.17 -4.22 -6.28
N LYS A 103 -17.31 -3.90 -5.64
CA LYS A 103 -17.67 -2.50 -5.39
C LYS A 103 -16.71 -1.84 -4.40
N GLY A 104 -16.36 -2.55 -3.34
CA GLY A 104 -15.38 -2.08 -2.36
C GLY A 104 -13.98 -1.95 -2.95
N GLU A 105 -13.54 -2.93 -3.73
CA GLU A 105 -12.27 -2.90 -4.45
C GLU A 105 -12.18 -1.71 -5.41
N ALA A 106 -13.24 -1.44 -6.19
CA ALA A 106 -13.30 -0.27 -7.06
C ALA A 106 -13.17 1.05 -6.28
N MET A 107 -13.73 1.14 -5.06
CA MET A 107 -13.55 2.31 -4.19
C MET A 107 -12.07 2.46 -3.78
N ILE A 108 -11.38 1.37 -3.45
CA ILE A 108 -9.96 1.37 -3.07
C ILE A 108 -9.10 1.78 -4.27
N VAL A 109 -9.31 1.19 -5.44
CA VAL A 109 -8.58 1.57 -6.66
C VAL A 109 -8.77 3.05 -6.99
N LYS A 110 -10.00 3.58 -6.85
CA LYS A 110 -10.27 5.02 -7.03
C LYS A 110 -9.56 5.88 -5.99
N TYR A 111 -9.45 5.42 -4.75
CA TYR A 111 -8.66 6.09 -3.72
C TYR A 111 -7.16 6.10 -4.08
N ILE A 112 -6.60 4.97 -4.51
CA ILE A 112 -5.18 4.84 -4.90
C ILE A 112 -4.87 5.71 -6.12
N GLU A 113 -5.77 5.78 -7.11
CA GLU A 113 -5.64 6.69 -8.26
C GLU A 113 -5.56 8.16 -7.80
N ARG A 114 -6.51 8.60 -6.94
CA ARG A 114 -6.50 9.95 -6.38
C ARG A 114 -5.23 10.22 -5.56
N PHE A 115 -4.80 9.25 -4.76
CA PHE A 115 -3.57 9.30 -3.98
C PHE A 115 -2.35 9.50 -4.88
N PHE A 116 -2.25 8.72 -5.96
CA PHE A 116 -1.18 8.82 -6.94
C PHE A 116 -1.15 10.20 -7.60
N HIS A 117 -2.30 10.77 -7.96
CA HIS A 117 -2.39 12.13 -8.51
C HIS A 117 -2.00 13.24 -7.50
N LYS A 118 -1.96 12.96 -6.19
CA LYS A 118 -1.43 13.90 -5.20
C LYS A 118 0.09 13.83 -5.05
N ILE A 119 0.74 12.82 -5.65
CA ILE A 119 2.20 12.71 -5.69
C ILE A 119 2.73 13.72 -6.72
N ASN A 120 3.63 14.60 -6.28
CA ASN A 120 4.33 15.50 -7.19
C ASN A 120 5.59 14.80 -7.73
N SER A 121 5.58 14.45 -9.01
CA SER A 121 6.67 13.73 -9.70
C SER A 121 7.93 14.55 -9.94
N SER A 122 7.92 15.87 -9.71
CA SER A 122 9.05 16.77 -10.00
C SER A 122 10.20 16.73 -8.97
N LYS A 123 10.10 15.94 -7.90
CA LYS A 123 11.10 15.90 -6.82
C LYS A 123 11.46 14.46 -6.44
N LYS A 124 12.73 14.27 -6.06
CA LYS A 124 13.22 13.04 -5.42
C LYS A 124 12.31 12.69 -4.24
N PHE A 125 11.80 11.46 -4.20
CA PHE A 125 10.95 10.99 -3.11
C PHE A 125 11.84 10.57 -1.92
N PRO A 126 11.76 11.23 -0.75
CA PRO A 126 12.68 10.99 0.34
C PRO A 126 12.33 9.68 1.07
N PHE A 127 13.36 8.90 1.39
CA PHE A 127 13.26 7.72 2.24
C PHE A 127 13.45 8.07 3.72
N SER A 128 12.82 7.29 4.59
CA SER A 128 13.05 7.31 6.04
C SER A 128 12.96 5.90 6.60
N ARG A 129 13.77 5.62 7.63
CA ARG A 129 13.67 4.36 8.36
C ARG A 129 12.50 4.41 9.34
N ALA A 130 11.75 3.33 9.41
CA ALA A 130 10.70 3.07 10.37
C ALA A 130 10.94 1.69 11.03
N ASN A 131 10.17 1.40 12.08
CA ASN A 131 10.17 0.06 12.64
C ASN A 131 9.51 -0.91 11.67
N THR A 132 9.84 -2.17 11.83
CA THR A 132 9.28 -3.28 11.04
C THR A 132 8.40 -4.14 11.93
N ILE A 133 7.28 -4.60 11.39
CA ILE A 133 6.34 -5.48 12.06
C ILE A 133 6.06 -6.71 11.20
N TRP A 134 5.64 -7.78 11.85
CA TRP A 134 5.13 -9.00 11.22
C TRP A 134 3.61 -8.96 11.13
#